data_AF-A0A7R9ZA79-F1
#
_entry.id   AF-A0A7R9ZA79-F1
#
_cell.length_a   1.000
_cell.length_b   1.000
_cell.length_c   1.000
_cell.angle_alpha   90.00
_cell.angle_beta   90.00
_cell.angle_gamma   90.00
#
_symmetry.space_group_name_H-M   'P 1'
#
loop_
_entity.id
_entity.type
_entity.pdbx_description
1 polymer ?
#
loop_
_entity_poly.entity_id
_entity_poly.type
_entity_poly.pdbx_seq_one_letter_code
_entity_poly.pdbx_strand_id
1 'polypeptide(L)'
;ATDFALRRAALVSSDGGYVETPFYLRAAVVLTTPLLWLRILAHIKMWNLQLATFILTSAEIMKEIKWFLVVLLVAMASFSQMFVSLSYDSTNDGHYQSFSMEGYLKAYTIMLGDFDSLSTSHPSLVVLFIVYTFGVTIVLLNILIAIVSDAYAGSAASSKKMLAKARIMFVSEMSSFNKFHRMREDGKFGSFTIRMNAGLVLF
;
A
#
# COMPACT_ATOMS: atom_id res chain seq x y z
N ALA A 1 -2.12 21.42 0.22
CA ALA A 1 -1.03 22.31 -0.25
C ALA A 1 -0.80 22.15 -1.75
N THR A 2 -0.59 20.93 -2.24
CA THR A 2 -0.34 20.64 -3.67
C THR A 2 -1.53 20.96 -4.58
N ASP A 3 -2.77 20.63 -4.18
CA ASP A 3 -4.00 20.97 -4.92
C ASP A 3 -4.22 22.49 -5.04
N PHE A 4 -3.93 23.26 -3.99
CA PHE A 4 -4.04 24.72 -4.00
C PHE A 4 -3.01 25.37 -4.93
N ALA A 5 -1.78 24.84 -4.98
CA ALA A 5 -0.75 25.29 -5.91
C ALA A 5 -1.14 24.99 -7.37
N LEU A 6 -1.77 23.84 -7.61
CA LEU A 6 -2.25 23.44 -8.94
C LEU A 6 -3.47 24.26 -9.39
N ARG A 7 -4.42 24.54 -8.50
CA ARG A 7 -5.55 25.45 -8.76
C ARG A 7 -5.09 26.89 -9.01
N ARG A 8 -4.09 27.39 -8.28
CA ARG A 8 -3.50 28.71 -8.57
C ARG A 8 -2.81 28.75 -9.93
N ALA A 9 -2.05 27.71 -10.28
CA ALA A 9 -1.44 27.61 -11.60
C ALA A 9 -2.47 27.49 -12.74
N ALA A 10 -3.59 26.78 -12.50
CA ALA A 10 -4.69 26.67 -13.45
C ALA A 10 -5.48 27.98 -13.63
N LEU A 11 -5.65 28.79 -12.56
CA LEU A 11 -6.27 30.11 -12.67
C LEU A 11 -5.40 31.10 -13.45
N VAL A 12 -4.07 31.02 -13.31
CA VAL A 12 -3.12 31.78 -14.14
C VAL A 12 -3.13 31.30 -15.59
N SER A 13 -3.44 30.03 -15.85
CA SER A 13 -3.58 29.46 -17.19
C SER A 13 -4.85 29.92 -17.94
N SER A 14 -5.83 30.52 -17.27
CA SER A 14 -7.07 31.01 -17.90
C SER A 14 -6.87 32.32 -18.68
N ASP A 15 -5.68 32.94 -18.59
CA ASP A 15 -5.35 34.23 -19.23
C ASP A 15 -4.58 34.06 -20.57
N GLY A 16 -4.73 32.91 -21.24
CA GLY A 16 -4.24 32.68 -22.60
C GLY A 16 -2.77 32.24 -22.74
N GLY A 17 -2.04 32.05 -21.64
CA GLY A 17 -0.69 31.50 -21.64
C GLY A 17 -0.66 30.03 -21.20
N TYR A 18 -0.11 29.13 -22.03
CA TYR A 18 0.21 27.76 -21.61
C TYR A 18 1.31 27.80 -20.55
N VAL A 19 0.93 27.86 -19.28
CA VAL A 19 1.90 27.75 -18.18
C VAL A 19 2.24 26.27 -18.04
N GLU A 20 3.47 25.91 -18.43
CA GLU A 20 4.04 24.60 -18.14
C GLU A 20 4.13 24.41 -16.62
N THR A 21 3.11 23.79 -16.02
CA THR A 21 3.22 23.35 -14.63
C THR A 21 4.32 22.29 -14.55
N PRO A 22 5.33 22.43 -13.67
CA PRO A 22 6.46 21.51 -13.63
C PRO A 22 6.00 20.09 -13.31
N PHE A 23 6.55 19.11 -14.05
CA PHE A 23 6.19 17.69 -13.95
C PHE A 23 6.18 17.17 -12.51
N TYR A 24 7.13 17.62 -11.69
CA TYR A 24 7.24 17.25 -10.27
C TYR A 24 5.98 17.59 -9.45
N LEU A 25 5.31 18.71 -9.72
CA LEU A 25 4.09 19.08 -9.00
C LEU A 25 2.91 18.18 -9.40
N ARG A 26 2.79 17.83 -10.68
CA ARG A 26 1.79 16.87 -11.17
C ARG A 26 2.03 15.48 -10.60
N ALA A 27 3.28 15.01 -10.64
CA ALA A 27 3.67 13.73 -10.07
C ALA A 27 3.40 13.67 -8.56
N ALA A 28 3.69 14.73 -7.82
CA ALA A 28 3.40 14.82 -6.38
C ALA A 28 1.90 14.72 -6.09
N VAL A 29 1.03 15.35 -6.89
CA VAL A 29 -0.43 15.22 -6.72
C VAL A 29 -0.89 13.80 -7.02
N VAL A 30 -0.41 13.19 -8.10
CA VAL A 30 -0.75 11.81 -8.47
C VAL A 30 -0.31 10.81 -7.39
N LEU A 31 0.89 10.97 -6.82
CA LEU A 31 1.38 10.11 -5.74
C LEU A 31 0.64 10.31 -4.42
N THR A 32 0.26 11.55 -4.10
CA THR A 32 -0.45 11.85 -2.84
C THR A 32 -1.92 11.46 -2.87
N THR A 33 -2.53 11.35 -4.06
CA THR A 33 -3.95 11.00 -4.22
C THR A 33 -4.32 9.62 -3.64
N PRO A 34 -3.67 8.50 -4.00
CA PRO A 34 -3.98 7.21 -3.38
C PRO A 34 -3.62 7.17 -1.89
N LEU A 35 -2.54 7.87 -1.47
CA LEU A 35 -2.18 8.00 -0.06
C LEU A 35 -3.25 8.70 0.77
N LEU A 36 -3.94 9.70 0.20
CA LEU A 36 -5.06 10.36 0.84
C LEU A 36 -6.27 9.43 1.00
N TRP A 37 -6.60 8.64 -0.03
CA TRP A 37 -7.66 7.62 0.09
C TRP A 37 -7.35 6.56 1.15
N LEU A 38 -6.10 6.10 1.24
CA LEU A 38 -5.66 5.20 2.33
C LEU A 38 -5.76 5.87 3.71
N ARG A 39 -5.44 7.16 3.82
CA ARG A 39 -5.65 7.95 5.04
C ARG A 39 -7.13 8.04 5.40
N ILE A 40 -8.02 8.24 4.43
CA ILE A 40 -9.47 8.27 4.66
C ILE A 40 -9.95 6.91 5.20
N LEU A 41 -9.51 5.79 4.61
CA LEU A 41 -9.79 4.44 5.12
C LEU A 41 -9.29 4.26 6.56
N ALA A 42 -8.10 4.80 6.89
CA ALA A 42 -7.57 4.77 8.24
C ALA A 42 -8.36 5.63 9.24
N HIS A 43 -9.04 6.69 8.80
CA HIS A 43 -9.93 7.47 9.67
C HIS A 43 -11.27 6.77 9.88
N ILE A 44 -11.80 6.05 8.88
CA ILE A 44 -13.03 5.25 9.01
C ILE A 44 -12.89 4.16 10.08
N LYS A 45 -11.67 3.65 10.31
CA LYS A 45 -11.34 2.76 11.44
C LYS A 45 -11.79 3.31 12.80
N MET A 46 -11.79 4.64 12.98
CA MET A 46 -12.16 5.28 14.23
C MET A 46 -13.67 5.23 14.51
N TRP A 47 -14.49 5.07 13.47
CA TRP A 47 -15.95 5.15 13.55
C TRP A 47 -16.63 3.77 13.55
N ASN A 48 -16.05 2.77 12.87
CA ASN A 48 -16.67 1.45 12.76
C ASN A 48 -15.70 0.31 13.12
N LEU A 49 -16.09 -0.47 14.14
CA LEU A 49 -15.29 -1.57 14.67
C LEU A 49 -15.10 -2.73 13.67
N GLN A 50 -16.11 -3.01 12.85
CA GLN A 50 -16.04 -4.10 11.88
C GLN A 50 -15.01 -3.77 10.79
N LEU A 51 -15.00 -2.52 10.31
CA LEU A 51 -14.01 -2.02 9.35
C LEU A 51 -12.60 -1.94 9.97
N ALA A 52 -12.50 -1.56 11.24
CA ALA A 52 -11.24 -1.54 11.96
C ALA A 52 -10.59 -2.92 12.06
N THR A 53 -11.41 -3.95 12.31
CA THR A 53 -10.97 -5.35 12.33
C THR A 53 -10.48 -5.75 10.95
N PHE A 54 -11.25 -5.48 9.90
CA PHE A 54 -10.94 -5.86 8.53
C PHE A 54 -9.63 -5.23 8.01
N ILE A 55 -9.45 -3.92 8.23
CA ILE A 55 -8.23 -3.20 7.79
C ILE A 55 -7.01 -3.74 8.53
N LEU A 56 -7.14 -3.99 9.83
CA LEU A 56 -6.05 -4.53 10.64
C LEU A 56 -5.69 -5.95 10.24
N THR A 57 -6.71 -6.79 10.00
CA THR A 57 -6.49 -8.15 9.50
C THR A 57 -5.80 -8.14 8.14
N SER A 58 -6.24 -7.26 7.24
CA SER A 58 -5.71 -7.12 5.89
C SER A 58 -4.24 -6.69 5.90
N ALA A 59 -3.88 -5.74 6.77
CA ALA A 59 -2.50 -5.29 6.92
C ALA A 59 -1.57 -6.40 7.45
N GLU A 60 -2.05 -7.22 8.39
CA GLU A 60 -1.29 -8.36 8.91
C GLU A 60 -1.02 -9.40 7.80
N ILE A 61 -2.06 -9.75 7.02
CA ILE A 61 -1.95 -10.68 5.89
C ILE A 61 -0.98 -10.16 4.84
N MET A 62 -1.00 -8.85 4.55
CA MET A 62 -0.08 -8.22 3.61
C MET A 62 1.39 -8.40 4.02
N LYS A 63 1.68 -8.49 5.32
CA LYS A 63 3.03 -8.71 5.84
C LYS A 63 3.47 -10.17 5.71
N GLU A 64 2.54 -11.11 5.83
CA GLU A 64 2.82 -12.55 5.71
C GLU A 64 3.04 -12.95 4.24
N ILE A 65 2.21 -12.43 3.33
CA ILE A 65 2.28 -12.78 1.89
C ILE A 65 3.49 -12.17 1.16
N LYS A 66 4.15 -11.17 1.74
CA LYS A 66 5.21 -10.39 1.05
C LYS A 66 6.32 -11.27 0.48
N TRP A 67 6.73 -12.31 1.21
CA TRP A 67 7.81 -13.20 0.79
C TRP A 67 7.38 -14.07 -0.38
N PHE A 68 6.14 -14.56 -0.36
CA PHE A 68 5.58 -15.29 -1.48
C PHE A 68 5.42 -14.39 -2.71
N LEU A 69 5.03 -13.12 -2.52
CA LEU A 69 4.93 -12.15 -3.61
C LEU A 69 6.28 -11.89 -4.28
N VAL A 70 7.39 -11.86 -3.52
CA VAL A 70 8.75 -11.77 -4.08
C VAL A 70 9.05 -13.00 -4.95
N VAL A 71 8.70 -14.20 -4.51
CA VAL A 71 8.88 -15.43 -5.31
C VAL A 71 8.07 -15.36 -6.61
N LEU A 72 6.81 -14.91 -6.54
CA LEU A 72 5.96 -14.69 -7.71
C LEU A 72 6.60 -13.70 -8.69
N LEU A 73 7.10 -12.57 -8.19
CA LEU A 73 7.72 -11.52 -9.01
C LEU A 73 9.00 -12.03 -9.68
N VAL A 74 9.85 -12.77 -8.95
CA VAL A 74 11.06 -13.40 -9.52
C VAL A 74 10.68 -14.42 -10.59
N ALA A 75 9.65 -15.23 -10.36
CA ALA A 75 9.15 -16.17 -11.37
C ALA A 75 8.68 -15.42 -12.63
N MET A 76 7.85 -14.38 -12.50
CA MET A 76 7.40 -13.54 -13.62
C MET A 76 8.58 -12.88 -14.37
N ALA A 77 9.56 -12.35 -13.64
CA ALA A 77 10.76 -11.75 -14.23
C ALA A 77 11.58 -12.77 -15.03
N SER A 78 11.72 -14.01 -14.53
CA SER A 78 12.45 -15.06 -15.23
C SER A 78 11.78 -15.47 -16.56
N PHE A 79 10.46 -15.63 -16.56
CA PHE A 79 9.71 -15.92 -17.79
C PHE A 79 9.71 -14.74 -18.77
N SER A 80 9.61 -13.51 -18.26
CA SER A 80 9.74 -12.29 -19.08
C SER A 80 11.11 -12.22 -19.76
N GLN A 81 12.19 -12.51 -19.03
CA GLN A 81 13.54 -12.56 -19.60
C GLN A 81 13.67 -13.65 -20.69
N MET A 82 13.10 -14.84 -20.48
CA MET A 82 13.07 -15.90 -21.50
C MET A 82 12.29 -15.47 -22.75
N PHE A 83 11.16 -14.77 -22.57
CA PHE A 83 10.34 -14.26 -23.67
C PHE A 83 11.07 -13.20 -24.49
N VAL A 84 11.76 -12.25 -23.85
CA VAL A 84 12.59 -11.23 -24.53
C VAL A 84 13.72 -11.89 -25.30
N SER A 85 14.40 -12.89 -24.71
CA SER A 85 15.49 -13.59 -25.38
C SER A 85 15.03 -14.37 -26.62
N LEU A 86 13.80 -14.89 -26.63
CA LEU A 86 13.24 -15.64 -27.76
C LEU A 86 12.63 -14.73 -28.82
N SER A 87 12.17 -13.53 -28.42
CA SER A 87 11.65 -12.50 -29.33
C SER A 87 12.78 -11.72 -30.04
N TYR A 88 14.04 -11.97 -29.68
CA TYR A 88 15.20 -11.37 -30.32
C TYR A 88 15.44 -12.03 -31.68
N ASP A 89 14.80 -11.50 -32.72
CA ASP A 89 15.07 -11.89 -34.10
C ASP A 89 16.18 -10.99 -34.68
N SER A 90 17.22 -11.62 -35.22
CA SER A 90 18.36 -10.93 -35.85
C SER A 90 18.11 -10.62 -37.33
N THR A 91 16.95 -11.01 -37.87
CA THR A 91 16.62 -10.84 -39.28
C THR A 91 15.43 -9.92 -39.49
N ASN A 92 15.70 -8.63 -39.68
CA ASN A 92 15.12 -7.73 -40.70
C ASN A 92 15.12 -6.26 -40.24
N ASP A 93 15.74 -5.43 -41.08
CA ASP A 93 15.47 -4.02 -41.32
C ASP A 93 15.62 -3.03 -40.15
N GLY A 94 16.87 -2.64 -39.88
CA GLY A 94 17.29 -1.23 -39.70
C GLY A 94 16.78 -0.46 -38.48
N HIS A 95 15.75 -0.91 -37.80
CA HIS A 95 15.34 -0.46 -36.49
C HIS A 95 16.00 -1.40 -35.51
N TYR A 96 17.14 -0.97 -34.98
CA TYR A 96 17.79 -1.59 -33.85
C TYR A 96 16.71 -1.93 -32.80
N GLN A 97 16.31 -3.19 -32.74
CA GLN A 97 15.60 -3.76 -31.61
C GLN A 97 16.67 -3.91 -30.52
N SER A 98 17.17 -2.75 -30.10
CA SER A 98 18.13 -2.61 -29.02
C SER A 98 17.52 -3.25 -27.79
N PHE A 99 18.40 -3.57 -26.85
CA PHE A 99 18.12 -3.96 -25.47
C PHE A 99 17.37 -2.81 -24.74
N SER A 100 16.22 -2.41 -25.27
CA SER A 100 15.46 -1.23 -24.90
C SER A 100 14.53 -1.62 -23.78
N MET A 101 14.46 -0.76 -22.76
CA MET A 101 13.49 -0.83 -21.65
C MET A 101 12.07 -1.11 -22.16
N GLU A 102 11.73 -0.59 -23.34
CA GLU A 102 10.46 -0.79 -24.03
C GLU A 102 10.15 -2.26 -24.37
N GLY A 103 11.15 -3.05 -24.75
CA GLY A 103 10.99 -4.48 -25.03
C GLY A 103 10.69 -5.28 -23.77
N TYR A 104 11.34 -4.96 -22.65
CA TYR A 104 11.05 -5.56 -21.35
C TYR A 104 9.66 -5.17 -20.82
N LEU A 105 9.27 -3.90 -21.00
CA LEU A 105 7.94 -3.42 -20.62
C LEU A 105 6.84 -4.10 -21.44
N LYS A 106 7.04 -4.23 -22.77
CA LYS A 106 6.10 -4.93 -23.65
C LYS A 106 5.99 -6.42 -23.31
N ALA A 107 7.11 -7.09 -23.02
CA ALA A 107 7.08 -8.48 -22.55
C ALA A 107 6.32 -8.61 -21.23
N TYR A 108 6.50 -7.66 -20.30
CA TYR A 108 5.79 -7.64 -19.03
C TYR A 108 4.28 -7.42 -19.19
N THR A 109 3.83 -6.55 -20.10
CA THR A 109 2.39 -6.35 -20.36
C THR A 109 1.75 -7.59 -20.99
N ILE A 110 2.44 -8.25 -21.93
CA ILE A 110 1.98 -9.53 -22.51
C ILE A 110 1.84 -10.60 -21.41
N MET A 111 2.80 -10.69 -20.49
CA MET A 111 2.74 -11.63 -19.37
C MET A 111 1.61 -11.29 -18.37
N LEU A 112 1.24 -10.01 -18.22
CA LEU A 112 0.09 -9.59 -17.43
C LEU A 112 -1.26 -9.89 -18.10
N GLY A 113 -1.27 -10.32 -19.36
CA GLY A 113 -2.48 -10.72 -20.09
C GLY A 113 -2.83 -9.87 -21.31
N ASP A 114 -1.92 -9.01 -21.77
CA ASP A 114 -2.11 -8.22 -22.99
C ASP A 114 -1.71 -9.01 -24.25
N PHE A 115 -2.68 -9.76 -24.81
CA PHE A 115 -2.44 -10.70 -25.91
C PHE A 115 -2.46 -10.08 -27.30
N ASP A 116 -2.85 -8.81 -27.44
CA ASP A 116 -3.11 -8.18 -28.74
C ASP A 116 -1.82 -7.95 -29.55
N SER A 117 -0.66 -8.05 -28.90
CA SER A 117 0.65 -7.82 -29.51
C SER A 117 1.46 -9.09 -29.80
N LEU A 118 0.88 -10.28 -29.61
CA LEU A 118 1.48 -11.56 -30.01
C LEU A 118 1.33 -11.73 -31.53
N SER A 119 2.23 -11.12 -32.29
CA SER A 119 2.45 -11.51 -33.68
C SER A 119 2.94 -12.97 -33.69
N THR A 120 2.13 -13.87 -34.26
CA THR A 120 2.26 -15.33 -34.30
C THR A 120 3.47 -15.82 -35.14
N SER A 121 4.61 -15.16 -35.05
CA SER A 121 5.75 -15.39 -35.95
C SER A 121 6.48 -16.70 -35.66
N HIS A 122 6.51 -17.17 -34.40
CA HIS A 122 7.22 -18.40 -34.03
C HIS A 122 6.41 -19.31 -33.08
N PRO A 123 6.30 -20.62 -33.39
CA PRO A 123 5.58 -21.59 -32.55
C PRO A 123 6.21 -21.80 -31.17
N SER A 124 7.51 -21.53 -31.01
CA SER A 124 8.22 -21.60 -29.73
C SER A 124 7.72 -20.58 -28.71
N LEU A 125 7.34 -19.38 -29.14
CA LEU A 125 6.77 -18.33 -28.27
C LEU A 125 5.40 -18.74 -27.72
N VAL A 126 4.58 -19.38 -28.56
CA VAL A 126 3.25 -19.88 -28.16
C VAL A 126 3.38 -20.98 -27.10
N VAL A 127 4.32 -21.92 -27.26
CA VAL A 127 4.57 -22.98 -26.28
C VAL A 127 5.04 -22.40 -24.94
N LEU A 128 5.97 -21.44 -24.96
CA LEU A 128 6.43 -20.75 -23.75
C LEU A 128 5.29 -20.05 -23.02
N PHE A 129 4.39 -19.39 -23.78
CA PHE A 129 3.22 -18.72 -23.24
C PHE A 129 2.21 -19.68 -22.58
N ILE A 130 1.98 -20.85 -23.17
CA ILE A 130 1.12 -21.90 -22.58
C ILE A 130 1.72 -22.39 -21.26
N VAL A 131 3.02 -22.67 -21.21
CA VAL A 131 3.72 -23.10 -20.00
C VAL A 131 3.66 -22.02 -18.92
N TYR A 132 3.86 -20.75 -19.29
CA TYR A 132 3.74 -19.62 -18.39
C TYR A 132 2.33 -19.51 -17.78
N THR A 133 1.29 -19.57 -18.61
CA THR A 133 -0.10 -19.47 -18.15
C THR A 133 -0.45 -20.63 -17.20
N PHE A 134 0.04 -21.84 -17.50
CA PHE A 134 -0.17 -22.98 -16.62
C PHE A 134 0.62 -22.85 -15.31
N GLY A 135 1.91 -22.53 -15.36
CA GLY A 135 2.76 -22.43 -14.17
C GLY A 135 2.38 -21.24 -13.29
N VAL A 136 2.48 -20.03 -13.82
CA VAL A 136 2.33 -18.79 -13.04
C VAL A 136 0.86 -18.50 -12.75
N THR A 137 0.01 -18.51 -13.76
CA THR A 137 -1.41 -18.12 -13.59
C THR A 137 -2.23 -19.22 -12.94
N ILE A 138 -2.08 -20.49 -13.32
CA ILE A 138 -2.87 -21.57 -12.74
C ILE A 138 -2.25 -22.07 -11.43
N VAL A 139 -0.96 -22.45 -11.40
CA VAL A 139 -0.37 -23.06 -10.20
C VAL A 139 -0.03 -22.01 -9.14
N LEU A 140 0.81 -21.01 -9.45
CA LEU A 140 1.28 -20.05 -8.44
C LEU A 140 0.14 -19.19 -7.88
N LEU A 141 -0.85 -18.80 -8.70
CA LEU A 141 -2.01 -18.03 -8.22
C LEU A 141 -2.91 -18.86 -7.30
N ASN A 142 -3.11 -20.16 -7.58
CA ASN A 142 -3.87 -21.03 -6.68
C ASN A 142 -3.16 -21.21 -5.33
N ILE A 143 -1.83 -21.33 -5.33
CA ILE A 143 -1.04 -21.36 -4.11
C ILE A 143 -1.10 -20.01 -3.37
N LEU A 144 -1.07 -18.88 -4.09
CA LEU A 144 -1.23 -17.54 -3.51
C LEU A 144 -2.55 -17.45 -2.74
N ILE A 145 -3.65 -17.88 -3.36
CA ILE A 145 -4.98 -17.87 -2.74
C ILE A 145 -5.00 -18.77 -1.51
N ALA A 146 -4.37 -19.95 -1.56
CA ALA A 146 -4.27 -20.85 -0.41
C ALA A 146 -3.53 -20.21 0.77
N ILE A 147 -2.39 -19.56 0.51
CA ILE A 147 -1.61 -18.85 1.53
C ILE A 147 -2.40 -17.66 2.10
N VAL A 148 -3.07 -16.88 1.24
CA VAL A 148 -3.93 -15.77 1.67
C VAL A 148 -5.05 -16.26 2.59
N SER A 149 -5.67 -17.40 2.26
CA SER A 149 -6.74 -17.98 3.07
C SER A 149 -6.24 -18.41 4.45
N ASP A 150 -5.07 -19.02 4.53
CA ASP A 150 -4.47 -19.46 5.81
C ASP A 150 -4.05 -18.26 6.67
N ALA A 151 -3.37 -17.29 6.06
CA ALA A 151 -3.01 -16.02 6.69
C ALA A 151 -4.24 -15.25 7.19
N TYR A 152 -5.33 -15.24 6.40
CA TYR A 152 -6.58 -14.60 6.79
C TYR A 152 -7.20 -15.27 8.03
N ALA A 153 -7.24 -16.60 8.07
CA ALA A 153 -7.75 -17.32 9.22
C ALA A 153 -6.94 -17.04 10.50
N GLY A 154 -5.61 -17.01 10.40
CA GLY A 154 -4.72 -16.68 11.52
C GLY A 154 -4.87 -15.24 12.00
N SER A 155 -4.93 -14.28 11.07
CA SER A 155 -5.05 -12.86 11.36
C SER A 155 -6.41 -12.48 11.97
N ALA A 156 -7.49 -13.11 11.51
CA ALA A 156 -8.84 -12.89 12.04
C ALA A 156 -8.97 -13.28 13.52
N ALA A 157 -8.29 -14.36 13.95
CA ALA A 157 -8.27 -14.78 15.34
C ALA A 157 -7.50 -13.78 16.24
N SER A 158 -6.37 -13.28 15.77
CA SER A 158 -5.51 -12.33 16.50
C SER A 158 -6.11 -10.92 16.58
N SER A 159 -6.83 -10.49 15.54
CA SER A 159 -7.40 -9.13 15.48
C SER A 159 -8.47 -8.87 16.54
N LYS A 160 -9.26 -9.87 16.94
CA LYS A 160 -10.23 -9.73 18.04
C LYS A 160 -9.54 -9.38 19.37
N LYS A 161 -8.41 -10.01 19.67
CA LYS A 161 -7.62 -9.74 20.88
C LYS A 161 -7.00 -8.34 20.83
N MET A 162 -6.47 -7.95 19.68
CA MET A 162 -5.86 -6.63 19.51
C MET A 162 -6.88 -5.48 19.64
N LEU A 163 -8.10 -5.66 19.13
CA LEU A 163 -9.18 -4.69 19.30
C LEU A 163 -9.69 -4.61 20.74
N ALA A 164 -9.80 -5.75 21.43
CA ALA A 164 -10.16 -5.77 22.85
C ALA A 164 -9.13 -4.99 23.68
N LYS A 165 -7.83 -5.21 23.41
CA LYS A 165 -6.74 -4.49 24.06
C LYS A 165 -6.79 -2.98 23.77
N ALA A 166 -7.00 -2.59 22.52
CA ALA A 166 -7.11 -1.18 22.13
C ALA A 166 -8.27 -0.46 22.84
N ARG A 167 -9.42 -1.13 23.00
CA ARG A 167 -10.57 -0.59 23.76
C ARG A 167 -10.26 -0.42 25.23
N ILE A 168 -9.66 -1.41 25.88
CA ILE A 168 -9.28 -1.32 27.30
C ILE A 168 -8.30 -0.17 27.49
N MET A 169 -7.32 -0.02 26.60
CA MET A 169 -6.34 1.06 26.65
C MET A 169 -7.02 2.43 26.50
N PHE A 170 -7.87 2.62 25.49
CA PHE A 170 -8.60 3.87 25.29
C PHE A 170 -9.51 4.22 26.48
N VAL A 171 -10.24 3.24 27.02
CA VAL A 171 -11.07 3.45 28.21
C VAL A 171 -10.22 3.80 29.43
N SER A 172 -9.06 3.17 29.61
CA SER A 172 -8.15 3.47 30.72
C SER A 172 -7.59 4.89 30.62
N GLU A 173 -7.26 5.35 29.42
CA GLU A 173 -6.77 6.70 29.14
C GLU A 173 -7.87 7.73 29.41
N MET A 174 -9.08 7.50 28.89
CA MET A 174 -10.24 8.35 29.13
C MET A 174 -10.61 8.42 30.62
N SER A 175 -10.56 7.27 31.32
CA SER A 175 -10.80 7.21 32.77
C SER A 175 -9.74 7.98 33.56
N SER A 176 -8.46 7.88 33.16
CA SER A 176 -7.37 8.62 33.79
C SER A 176 -7.51 10.14 33.59
N PHE A 177 -7.91 10.58 32.41
CA PHE A 177 -8.14 11.98 32.08
C PHE A 177 -9.33 12.55 32.86
N ASN A 178 -10.42 11.79 32.95
CA ASN A 178 -11.59 12.18 33.73
C ASN A 178 -11.26 12.26 35.24
N LYS A 179 -10.45 11.32 35.76
CA LYS A 179 -9.97 11.37 37.14
C LYS A 179 -9.11 12.60 37.41
N PHE A 180 -8.26 13.00 36.46
CA PHE A 180 -7.46 14.21 36.54
C PHE A 180 -8.32 15.49 36.55
N HIS A 181 -9.37 15.54 35.73
CA HIS A 181 -10.31 16.67 35.72
C HIS A 181 -11.04 16.81 37.07
N ARG A 182 -11.57 15.71 37.61
CA ARG A 182 -12.20 15.71 38.95
C ARG A 182 -11.26 16.16 40.06
N MET A 183 -9.99 15.75 40.04
CA MET A 183 -9.00 16.20 41.03
C MET A 183 -8.74 17.71 40.97
N ARG A 184 -8.90 18.33 39.80
CA ARG A 184 -8.76 19.78 39.60
C ARG A 184 -10.01 20.54 40.04
N GLU A 185 -11.20 20.00 39.81
CA GLU A 185 -12.48 20.57 40.29
C GLU A 185 -12.64 20.46 41.81
N ASP A 186 -12.18 19.37 42.42
CA ASP A 186 -12.24 19.15 43.88
C ASP A 186 -11.29 20.05 44.70
N GLY A 187 -10.53 20.96 44.06
CA GLY A 187 -9.62 21.91 44.74
C GLY A 187 -8.45 21.28 45.52
N LYS A 188 -8.28 19.95 45.46
CA LYS A 188 -7.30 19.19 46.25
C LYS A 188 -5.84 19.41 45.82
N PHE A 189 -5.61 19.98 44.63
CA PHE A 189 -4.26 20.31 44.16
C PHE A 189 -3.59 21.42 45.01
N GLY A 190 -4.37 22.33 45.61
CA GLY A 190 -3.85 23.35 46.52
C GLY A 190 -3.47 22.82 47.91
N SER A 191 -4.18 21.79 48.40
CA SER A 191 -3.93 21.21 49.73
C SER A 191 -2.65 20.37 49.78
N PHE A 192 -2.26 19.75 48.66
CA PHE A 192 -1.04 18.94 48.60
C PHE A 192 0.23 19.80 48.73
N THR A 193 0.27 20.97 48.09
CA THR A 193 1.38 21.92 48.20
C THR A 193 1.49 22.52 49.60
N ILE A 194 0.35 22.81 50.26
CA ILE A 194 0.34 23.38 51.61
C ILE A 194 0.85 22.37 52.66
N ARG A 195 0.53 21.07 52.51
CA ARG A 195 1.04 20.03 53.42
C ARG A 195 2.54 19.75 53.24
N MET A 196 3.09 19.89 52.04
CA MET A 196 4.54 19.81 51.82
C MET A 196 5.29 20.98 52.48
N ASN A 197 4.71 22.19 52.46
CA ASN A 197 5.35 23.34 53.10
C ASN A 197 5.22 23.29 54.64
N ALA A 198 4.08 22.81 55.16
CA ALA A 198 3.89 22.65 56.61
C ALA A 198 4.77 21.53 57.23
N GLY A 199 5.12 20.49 56.45
CA GLY A 199 6.06 19.45 56.88
C GLY A 199 7.54 19.87 56.84
N LEU A 200 7.88 20.94 56.11
CA LEU A 200 9.25 21.46 55.99
C LEU A 200 9.57 22.55 57.03
N VAL A 201 8.57 23.10 57.72
CA VAL A 201 8.75 24.10 58.80
C VAL A 201 8.80 23.44 60.20
N LEU A 202 8.66 22.12 60.26
CA LEU A 202 8.68 21.32 61.50
C LEU A 202 9.98 20.51 61.70
N PHE A 203 11.02 20.79 60.91
CA PHE A 203 12.40 20.34 61.13
C PHE A 203 13.35 21.53 61.21
#